data_AF-A0A2V5QE05-F1
#
_entry.id   AF-A0A2V5QE05-F1
#
_cell.length_a   1.000
_cell.length_b   1.000
_cell.length_c   1.000
_cell.angle_alpha   90.00
_cell.angle_beta   90.00
_cell.angle_gamma   90.00
#
_symmetry.space_group_name_H-M   'P 1'
#
loop_
_entity.id
_entity.type
_entity.pdbx_description
1 polymer ?
#
loop_
_entity_poly.entity_id
_entity_poly.type
_entity_poly.pdbx_seq_one_letter_code
_entity_poly.pdbx_strand_id
1 'polypeptide(L)' 'KREAALESWSLKIERHLAEVRSVWAFASNHFEGFAPETCQRLAQRLGFRLPLPTETEQAVSAERPQLDLQL' A
#
# COMPACT_ATOMS: atom_id res chain seq x y z
N LYS A 1 3.49 -15.08 12.60
CA LYS A 1 2.05 -14.68 12.69
C LYS A 1 1.64 -13.71 11.58
N ARG A 2 2.33 -12.57 11.39
CA ARG A 2 2.01 -11.58 10.34
C ARG A 2 2.15 -12.12 8.90
N GLU A 3 3.16 -12.94 8.65
CA GLU A 3 3.38 -13.55 7.33
C GLU A 3 2.25 -14.48 6.90
N ALA A 4 1.84 -15.39 7.78
CA ALA A 4 0.73 -16.32 7.53
C ALA A 4 -0.60 -15.57 7.35
N ALA A 5 -0.78 -14.42 8.01
CA ALA A 5 -1.95 -13.58 7.80
C ALA A 5 -1.94 -12.97 6.38
N LEU A 6 -0.80 -12.43 5.93
CA LEU A 6 -0.65 -11.89 4.57
C LEU A 6 -0.88 -12.96 3.50
N GLU A 7 -0.37 -14.17 3.70
CA GLU A 7 -0.59 -15.31 2.81
C GLU A 7 -2.07 -15.72 2.75
N SER A 8 -2.74 -15.80 3.91
CA SER A 8 -4.18 -16.07 3.95
C SER A 8 -4.99 -15.00 3.23
N TRP A 9 -4.59 -13.74 3.36
CA TRP A 9 -5.25 -12.62 2.70
C TRP A 9 -5.04 -12.64 1.18
N SER A 10 -3.81 -12.85 0.72
CA SER A 10 -3.52 -12.92 -0.72
C SER A 10 -4.29 -14.03 -1.40
N LEU A 11 -4.28 -15.25 -0.83
CA LEU A 11 -5.01 -16.40 -1.38
C LEU A 11 -6.53 -16.14 -1.46
N LYS A 12 -7.09 -15.51 -0.42
CA LYS A 12 -8.51 -15.12 -0.43
C LYS A 12 -8.80 -14.11 -1.52
N ILE A 13 -7.97 -13.10 -1.72
CA ILE A 13 -8.20 -12.08 -2.75
C ILE A 13 -8.09 -12.71 -4.14
N GLU A 14 -7.03 -13.47 -4.41
CA GLU A 14 -6.79 -14.14 -5.69
C GLU A 14 -7.97 -15.00 -6.12
N ARG A 15 -8.55 -15.78 -5.19
CA ARG A 15 -9.70 -16.63 -5.49
C ARG A 15 -10.92 -15.85 -5.98
N HIS A 16 -11.17 -14.65 -5.46
CA HIS A 16 -12.36 -13.88 -5.83
C HIS A 16 -12.11 -12.90 -6.98
N LEU A 17 -10.85 -12.58 -7.32
CA LEU A 17 -10.53 -11.63 -8.40
C LEU A 17 -11.12 -12.03 -9.76
N ALA A 18 -11.27 -13.33 -10.04
CA ALA A 18 -11.90 -13.82 -11.26
C ALA A 18 -13.43 -13.67 -11.26
N GLU A 19 -14.05 -13.53 -10.08
CA GLU A 19 -15.50 -13.58 -9.89
C GLU A 19 -16.12 -12.18 -9.71
N VAL A 20 -15.31 -11.17 -9.38
CA VAL A 20 -15.79 -9.82 -9.07
C VAL A 20 -15.05 -8.75 -9.86
N ARG A 21 -15.73 -7.64 -10.14
CA ARG A 21 -15.14 -6.47 -10.82
C ARG A 21 -14.00 -5.83 -10.02
N SER A 22 -14.11 -5.84 -8.69
CA SER A 22 -13.17 -5.13 -7.81
C SER A 22 -13.15 -5.72 -6.41
N VAL A 23 -11.98 -5.72 -5.77
CA VAL A 23 -11.79 -6.10 -4.38
C VAL A 23 -11.18 -4.91 -3.64
N TRP A 24 -11.72 -4.59 -2.48
CA TRP A 24 -11.22 -3.52 -1.61
C TRP A 24 -10.71 -4.13 -0.30
N ALA A 25 -9.48 -3.79 0.09
CA ALA A 25 -8.85 -4.29 1.31
C ALA A 25 -8.35 -3.14 2.18
N PHE A 26 -8.59 -3.24 3.48
CA PHE A 26 -8.20 -2.24 4.47
C PHE A 26 -7.31 -2.88 5.54
N ALA A 27 -6.09 -2.37 5.70
CA ALA A 27 -5.16 -2.81 6.72
C ALA A 27 -5.31 -1.93 7.98
N SER A 28 -6.09 -2.38 8.96
CA SER A 28 -6.39 -1.63 10.19
C SER A 28 -5.39 -1.88 11.34
N ASN A 29 -4.22 -2.46 11.03
CA ASN A 29 -3.14 -2.73 11.99
C ASN A 29 -2.32 -1.46 12.26
N HIS A 30 -2.97 -0.46 12.85
CA HIS A 30 -2.39 0.84 13.21
C HIS A 30 -1.38 0.77 14.36
N PHE A 31 -1.40 -0.30 15.15
CA PHE A 31 -0.40 -0.53 16.20
C PHE A 31 1.00 -0.58 15.56
N GLU A 32 1.91 0.24 16.07
CA GLU A 32 3.30 0.41 15.59
C GLU A 32 3.45 0.88 14.14
N GLY A 33 2.40 1.42 13.51
CA GLY A 33 2.49 2.04 12.18
C GLY A 33 2.71 1.05 11.03
N PHE A 34 2.37 -0.22 11.23
CA PHE A 34 2.59 -1.28 10.25
C PHE A 34 1.61 -1.33 9.08
N ALA A 35 0.54 -0.53 9.11
CA ALA A 35 -0.49 -0.55 8.08
C ALA A 35 0.04 -0.25 6.66
N PRO A 36 0.88 0.79 6.42
CA PRO A 36 1.43 1.06 5.10
C PRO A 36 2.29 -0.09 4.56
N GLU A 37 3.17 -0.66 5.40
CA GLU A 37 3.99 -1.81 5.02
C GLU A 37 3.14 -3.06 4.74
N THR A 38 2.08 -3.29 5.53
CA THR A 38 1.12 -4.39 5.28
C THR A 38 0.45 -4.23 3.91
N CYS A 39 -0.01 -3.01 3.56
CA CYS A 39 -0.60 -2.73 2.25
C CYS A 39 0.41 -2.98 1.13
N GLN A 40 1.65 -2.50 1.28
CA GLN A 40 2.70 -2.70 0.27
C GLN A 40 2.99 -4.19 0.04
N ARG A 41 3.21 -4.94 1.12
CA ARG A 41 3.54 -6.37 1.04
C ARG A 41 2.38 -7.23 0.53
N LEU A 42 1.13 -6.82 0.77
CA LEU A 42 -0.05 -7.45 0.19
C LEU A 42 -0.14 -7.17 -1.31
N ALA A 43 0.06 -5.91 -1.73
CA ALA A 43 0.06 -5.53 -3.14
C ALA A 43 1.13 -6.29 -3.93
N GLN A 44 2.35 -6.37 -3.41
CA GLN A 44 3.46 -7.11 -4.04
C GLN A 44 3.11 -8.59 -4.27
N ARG A 45 2.46 -9.24 -3.31
CA ARG A 45 2.03 -10.65 -3.45
C ARG A 45 1.00 -10.84 -4.56
N LEU A 46 0.10 -9.88 -4.71
CA LEU A 46 -0.92 -9.87 -5.74
C LEU A 46 -0.37 -9.40 -7.11
N GLY A 47 0.94 -9.20 -7.24
CA GLY A 47 1.59 -8.76 -8.48
C GLY A 47 1.47 -7.26 -8.77
N PHE A 48 1.01 -6.46 -7.81
CA PHE A 48 0.90 -5.00 -7.93
C PHE A 48 2.06 -4.28 -7.25
N ARG A 49 2.42 -3.11 -7.78
CA ARG A 49 3.35 -2.20 -7.11
C ARG A 49 2.56 -1.15 -6.33
N LEU A 50 2.80 -1.09 -5.02
CA LEU A 50 2.34 0.00 -4.16
C LEU A 50 3.57 0.65 -3.51
N PRO A 51 3.95 1.88 -3.90
CA PRO A 51 5.08 2.56 -3.30
C PRO A 51 4.79 2.94 -1.85
N LEU A 52 5.84 3.05 -1.03
CA LEU A 52 5.71 3.61 0.31
C LEU A 52 5.45 5.12 0.23
N PRO A 53 4.83 5.71 1.28
CA PRO A 53 4.63 7.15 1.35
C PRO A 53 5.92 7.95 1.17
N THR A 54 7.04 7.50 1.75
CA THR A 54 8.35 8.16 1.58
C THR A 54 8.86 8.17 0.15
N GLU A 55 8.61 7.11 -0.63
CA GLU A 55 8.94 7.07 -2.06
C GLU A 55 8.03 8.02 -2.86
N THR A 56 6.80 8.18 -2.41
CA THR A 56 5.80 9.07 -3.04
C THR A 56 6.09 10.53 -2.70
N GLU A 57 6.45 10.83 -1.46
CA GLU A 57 6.86 12.15 -0.97
C GLU A 57 8.12 12.64 -1.67
N GLN A 58 9.10 11.76 -1.93
CA GLN A 58 10.29 12.11 -2.72
C GLN A 58 9.94 12.47 -4.17
N ALA A 59 9.01 11.73 -4.80
CA ALA A 59 8.53 12.08 -6.13
C ALA A 59 7.82 13.45 -6.15
N VAL A 60 6.97 13.72 -5.15
CA VAL A 60 6.23 14.98 -5.03
C VAL A 60 7.15 16.17 -4.67
N SER A 61 8.19 15.97 -3.86
CA SER A 61 9.18 17.01 -3.55
C SER A 61 10.05 17.39 -4.73
N ALA A 62 10.40 16.43 -5.60
CA ALA A 62 11.17 16.72 -6.81
C ALA A 62 10.40 17.61 -7.80
N GLU A 63 9.08 17.57 -7.78
CA GLU A 63 8.20 18.26 -8.73
C GLU A 63 7.67 19.62 -8.24
N ARG A 64 7.95 20.01 -6.99
CA ARG A 64 7.47 21.28 -6.44
C ARG A 64 8.54 22.36 -6.52
N PRO A 65 8.41 23.38 -7.42
CA PRO A 65 9.22 24.58 -7.29
C PRO A 65 8.93 25.22 -5.94
N GLN A 66 10.00 25.51 -5.19
CA GLN A 66 9.92 26.18 -3.90
C GLN A 66 9.16 27.50 -4.09
N LEU A 67 7.99 27.62 -3.46
CA LEU A 67 7.22 28.86 -3.45
C LEU A 67 7.98 29.87 -2.58
N ASP A 68 8.64 30.81 -3.25
CA ASP A 68 9.34 31.91 -2.62
C ASP A 68 8.29 32.85 -1.99
N LEU A 69 8.08 32.69 -0.68
CA LEU A 69 7.19 33.55 0.09
C LEU A 69 7.95 34.84 0.37
N GLN A 70 7.68 35.87 -0.45
CA GLN A 70 8.14 37.23 -0.16
C GLN A 70 7.43 37.75 1.09
N LEU A 71 8.19 37.93 2.17
CA LEU A 71 7.77 38.60 3.41
C LEU A 71 7.72 40.12 3.25
#